data_AF-A0A498N0N2-F1
#
_entry.id   AF-A0A498N0N2-F1
#
_cell.length_a   1.000
_cell.length_b   1.000
_cell.length_c   1.000
_cell.angle_alpha   90.00
_cell.angle_beta   90.00
_cell.angle_gamma   90.00
#
_symmetry.space_group_name_H-M   'P 1'
#
loop_
_entity.id
_entity.type
_entity.pdbx_description
1 polymer ?
#
loop_
_entity_poly.entity_id
_entity_poly.type
_entity_poly.pdbx_seq_one_letter_code
_entity_poly.pdbx_strand_id
1 'polypeptide(L)'
;MSAFLSEYIKFIALYFKSKDVVVFNGLVGLGTMVGQTAYNILAFQCPCLPKKNYLYGLTAIGVPALALFVIGVMLNQNTWDIVSECRSRRCRKLSLTAAFALLGSIVGRAIVAPVTWTVISLLRGEAYVCAFSEFMNPSSLDNFFLTTPSPEIMARFPCKDIPAPFTNHTVEVERQLKYESQLLGWLLVGIISLTVFVLLCLKNCFSPLGYQQEAYWSKYCSSEQALFQRTAEVHAKYHAAENVKSFFGFVALESQEKQLLANCKGIRSEIPRLEWNRVTGVYMYRETDETPIYSRLHKWAMYTSEHDC
;
A
#
# COMPACT_ATOMS: atom_id res chain seq x y z
N MET A 1 24.01 -16.53 15.04
CA MET A 1 22.68 -15.90 14.93
C MET A 1 22.72 -14.47 14.35
N SER A 2 23.83 -13.72 14.45
CA SER A 2 23.96 -12.35 13.90
C SER A 2 24.43 -12.25 12.44
N ALA A 3 25.17 -13.24 11.93
CA ALA A 3 25.63 -13.25 10.54
C ALA A 3 24.49 -13.49 9.53
N PHE A 4 23.57 -14.41 9.86
CA PHE A 4 22.39 -14.71 9.04
C PHE A 4 21.45 -13.52 8.91
N LEU A 5 21.24 -12.75 9.98
CA LEU A 5 20.37 -11.57 9.96
C LEU A 5 20.96 -10.44 9.11
N SER A 6 22.29 -10.25 9.16
CA SER A 6 23.02 -9.28 8.34
C SER A 6 22.99 -9.65 6.86
N GLU A 7 23.13 -10.93 6.52
CA GLU A 7 22.99 -11.38 5.13
C GLU A 7 21.56 -11.25 4.62
N TYR A 8 20.56 -11.52 5.46
CA TYR A 8 19.14 -11.35 5.14
C TYR A 8 18.80 -9.88 4.85
N ILE A 9 19.33 -8.94 5.65
CA ILE A 9 19.14 -7.50 5.44
C ILE A 9 19.87 -7.02 4.18
N LYS A 10 21.08 -7.51 3.91
CA LYS A 10 21.79 -7.22 2.64
C LYS A 10 21.06 -7.78 1.43
N PHE A 11 20.47 -8.97 1.55
CA PHE A 11 19.68 -9.59 0.50
C PHE A 11 18.40 -8.79 0.25
N ILE A 12 17.68 -8.36 1.29
CA ILE A 12 16.51 -7.48 1.19
C ILE A 12 16.88 -6.12 0.58
N ALA A 13 18.02 -5.53 0.96
CA ALA A 13 18.51 -4.27 0.41
C ALA A 13 18.92 -4.37 -1.08
N LEU A 14 19.50 -5.51 -1.49
CA LEU A 14 19.78 -5.83 -2.89
C LEU A 14 18.49 -6.13 -3.68
N TYR A 15 17.50 -6.71 -3.01
CA TYR A 15 16.19 -7.07 -3.56
C TYR A 15 15.32 -5.85 -3.88
N PHE A 16 15.45 -4.75 -3.13
CA PHE A 16 14.83 -3.45 -3.46
C PHE A 16 15.50 -2.72 -4.64
N LYS A 17 16.63 -3.23 -5.18
CA LYS A 17 17.43 -2.57 -6.22
C LYS A 17 17.18 -3.11 -7.64
N SER A 18 16.50 -4.26 -7.81
CA SER A 18 16.28 -4.87 -9.13
C SER A 18 14.80 -4.84 -9.56
N LYS A 19 14.59 -4.44 -10.82
CA LYS A 19 13.29 -4.06 -11.40
C LYS A 19 12.32 -5.24 -11.62
N ASP A 20 11.09 -5.00 -11.19
CA ASP A 20 9.78 -5.35 -11.77
C ASP A 20 9.30 -6.81 -11.92
N VAL A 21 10.15 -7.84 -12.01
CA VAL A 21 9.66 -9.25 -12.10
C VAL A 21 10.02 -10.08 -10.86
N VAL A 22 11.23 -9.88 -10.33
CA VAL A 22 11.69 -10.57 -9.12
C VAL A 22 10.96 -10.05 -7.89
N VAL A 23 10.63 -8.75 -7.86
CA VAL A 23 9.82 -8.09 -6.83
C VAL A 23 8.43 -8.70 -6.75
N PHE A 24 7.75 -8.93 -7.89
CA PHE A 24 6.42 -9.54 -7.91
C PHE A 24 6.44 -10.97 -7.36
N ASN A 25 7.41 -11.79 -7.78
CA ASN A 25 7.50 -13.19 -7.35
C ASN A 25 7.85 -13.34 -5.86
N GLY A 26 8.66 -12.46 -5.28
CA GLY A 26 8.89 -12.49 -3.84
C GLY A 26 7.89 -11.67 -3.02
N LEU A 27 7.13 -10.73 -3.59
CA LEU A 27 5.92 -10.18 -2.96
C LEU A 27 4.83 -11.26 -2.86
N VAL A 28 4.67 -12.07 -3.90
CA VAL A 28 3.80 -13.26 -3.90
C VAL A 28 4.31 -14.30 -2.91
N GLY A 29 5.63 -14.55 -2.86
CA GLY A 29 6.25 -15.46 -1.88
C GLY A 29 6.08 -15.00 -0.42
N LEU A 30 6.41 -13.74 -0.11
CA LEU A 30 6.23 -13.13 1.21
C LEU A 30 4.74 -13.04 1.58
N GLY A 31 3.88 -12.67 0.63
CA GLY A 31 2.43 -12.62 0.82
C GLY A 31 1.82 -13.99 1.13
N THR A 32 2.34 -15.06 0.52
CA THR A 32 1.93 -16.44 0.81
C THR A 32 2.37 -16.86 2.22
N MET A 33 3.61 -16.56 2.60
CA MET A 33 4.13 -16.90 3.93
C MET A 33 3.46 -16.11 5.06
N VAL A 34 3.23 -14.80 4.85
CA VAL A 34 2.51 -13.95 5.81
C VAL A 34 1.03 -14.31 5.84
N GLY A 35 0.41 -14.62 4.71
CA GLY A 35 -1.00 -15.04 4.63
C GLY A 35 -1.26 -16.41 5.28
N GLN A 36 -0.29 -17.33 5.20
CA GLN A 36 -0.38 -18.63 5.89
C GLN A 36 -0.23 -18.48 7.41
N THR A 37 0.69 -17.61 7.84
CA THR A 37 1.01 -17.40 9.25
C THR A 37 0.03 -16.46 9.97
N ALA A 38 -0.50 -15.43 9.31
CA ALA A 38 -1.40 -14.44 9.91
C ALA A 38 -2.73 -15.04 10.36
N TYR A 39 -3.33 -15.96 9.60
CA TYR A 39 -4.58 -16.62 10.02
C TYR A 39 -4.35 -17.67 11.12
N ASN A 40 -3.20 -18.35 11.11
CA ASN A 40 -2.84 -19.28 12.20
C ASN A 40 -2.56 -18.52 13.51
N ILE A 41 -2.01 -17.30 13.44
CA ILE A 41 -1.84 -16.40 14.59
C ILE A 41 -3.17 -15.76 15.03
N LEU A 42 -4.09 -15.50 14.10
CA LEU A 42 -5.39 -14.90 14.37
C LEU A 42 -6.49 -15.91 14.77
N ALA A 43 -6.18 -17.20 14.82
CA ALA A 43 -7.04 -18.31 15.26
C ALA A 43 -8.54 -18.03 15.08
N PHE A 44 -8.98 -17.92 13.82
CA PHE A 44 -10.38 -17.67 13.50
C PHE A 44 -11.24 -18.81 14.06
N GLN A 45 -12.14 -18.49 14.99
CA GLN A 45 -13.06 -19.43 15.60
C GLN A 45 -14.48 -18.91 15.45
N CYS A 46 -15.30 -19.63 14.67
CA CYS A 46 -16.68 -19.22 14.44
C CYS A 46 -17.48 -19.31 15.75
N PRO A 47 -18.28 -18.29 16.12
CA PRO A 47 -19.04 -18.29 17.37
C PRO A 47 -20.26 -19.22 17.36
N CYS A 48 -20.67 -19.70 16.19
CA CYS A 48 -21.79 -20.63 15.97
C CYS A 48 -23.10 -20.23 16.65
N LEU A 49 -23.39 -18.92 16.55
CA LEU A 49 -24.58 -18.28 17.08
C LEU A 49 -25.27 -17.50 15.96
N PRO A 50 -26.61 -17.59 15.83
CA PRO A 50 -27.35 -16.86 14.80
C PRO A 50 -27.11 -15.35 14.95
N LYS A 51 -27.06 -14.64 13.82
CA LYS A 51 -26.72 -13.22 13.63
C LYS A 51 -25.27 -12.84 13.98
N LYS A 52 -24.64 -13.54 14.93
CA LYS A 52 -23.24 -13.31 15.31
C LYS A 52 -22.27 -13.92 14.30
N ASN A 53 -22.64 -15.04 13.69
CA ASN A 53 -21.90 -15.69 12.62
C ASN A 53 -21.60 -14.76 11.45
N TYR A 54 -22.66 -14.15 10.88
CA TYR A 54 -22.54 -13.17 9.80
C TYR A 54 -21.62 -12.01 10.17
N LEU A 55 -21.85 -11.39 11.32
CA LEU A 55 -21.05 -10.24 11.77
C LEU A 55 -19.59 -10.62 12.00
N TYR A 56 -19.32 -11.74 12.66
CA TYR A 56 -17.96 -12.19 12.96
C TYR A 56 -17.20 -12.60 11.71
N GLY A 57 -17.83 -13.37 10.80
CA GLY A 57 -17.21 -13.77 9.54
C GLY A 57 -16.93 -12.58 8.62
N LEU A 58 -17.85 -11.63 8.49
CA LEU A 58 -17.62 -10.41 7.72
C LEU A 58 -16.56 -9.50 8.32
N THR A 59 -16.53 -9.34 9.65
CA THR A 59 -15.51 -8.51 10.31
C THR A 59 -14.12 -9.13 10.16
N ALA A 60 -14.00 -10.46 10.24
CA ALA A 60 -12.74 -11.16 9.99
C ALA A 60 -12.18 -10.96 8.57
N ILE A 61 -13.05 -10.78 7.57
CA ILE A 61 -12.63 -10.45 6.20
C ILE A 61 -12.37 -8.95 6.07
N GLY A 62 -13.33 -8.11 6.47
CA GLY A 62 -13.36 -6.68 6.16
C GLY A 62 -12.47 -5.80 7.04
N VAL A 63 -12.35 -6.08 8.34
CA VAL A 63 -11.57 -5.22 9.26
C VAL A 63 -10.08 -5.26 8.95
N PRO A 64 -9.44 -6.44 8.75
CA PRO A 64 -8.04 -6.48 8.33
C PRO A 64 -7.82 -5.86 6.95
N ALA A 65 -8.75 -6.04 6.00
CA ALA A 65 -8.68 -5.38 4.69
C ALA A 65 -8.71 -3.85 4.83
N LEU A 66 -9.60 -3.30 5.66
CA LEU A 66 -9.67 -1.87 5.93
C LEU A 66 -8.41 -1.34 6.62
N ALA A 67 -7.89 -2.07 7.62
CA ALA A 67 -6.65 -1.70 8.31
C ALA A 67 -5.46 -1.65 7.34
N LEU A 68 -5.31 -2.67 6.48
CA LEU A 68 -4.29 -2.71 5.43
C LEU A 68 -4.44 -1.54 4.44
N PHE A 69 -5.67 -1.17 4.10
CA PHE A 69 -5.94 -0.04 3.22
C PHE A 69 -5.50 1.28 3.84
N VAL A 70 -5.86 1.53 5.11
CA VAL A 70 -5.48 2.74 5.85
C VAL A 70 -3.96 2.83 5.97
N ILE A 71 -3.28 1.73 6.33
CA ILE A 71 -1.82 1.69 6.39
C ILE A 71 -1.21 2.00 5.02
N GLY A 72 -1.75 1.41 3.94
CA GLY A 72 -1.30 1.68 2.57
C GLY A 72 -1.44 3.15 2.17
N VAL A 73 -2.53 3.82 2.57
CA VAL A 73 -2.73 5.25 2.33
C VAL A 73 -1.74 6.11 3.14
N MET A 74 -1.49 5.76 4.40
CA MET A 74 -0.57 6.49 5.29
C MET A 74 0.90 6.39 4.83
N LEU A 75 1.32 5.23 4.32
CA LEU A 75 2.69 5.02 3.84
C LEU A 75 2.96 5.61 2.45
N ASN A 76 1.92 6.06 1.73
CA ASN A 76 2.08 6.60 0.40
C ASN A 76 2.46 8.09 0.44
N GLN A 77 3.66 8.41 -0.06
CA GLN A 77 4.18 9.78 -0.10
C GLN A 77 3.26 10.76 -0.86
N ASN A 78 2.61 10.29 -1.93
CA ASN A 78 1.70 11.11 -2.74
C ASN A 78 0.51 11.62 -1.91
N THR A 79 0.07 10.87 -0.88
CA THR A 79 -0.99 11.31 0.05
C THR A 79 -0.57 12.59 0.76
N TRP A 80 0.64 12.62 1.29
CA TRP A 80 1.17 13.76 2.03
C TRP A 80 1.49 14.95 1.13
N ASP A 81 1.91 14.69 -0.12
CA ASP A 81 2.11 15.75 -1.11
C ASP A 81 0.81 16.47 -1.47
N ILE A 82 -0.32 15.76 -1.57
CA ILE A 82 -1.64 16.38 -1.76
C ILE A 82 -2.05 17.17 -0.53
N VAL A 83 -1.90 16.60 0.66
CA VAL A 83 -2.24 17.29 1.92
C VAL A 83 -1.43 18.59 2.04
N SER A 84 -0.15 18.55 1.69
CA SER A 84 0.74 19.73 1.68
C SER A 84 0.33 20.76 0.63
N GLU A 85 -0.02 20.33 -0.59
CA GLU A 85 -0.51 21.20 -1.65
C GLU A 85 -1.81 21.90 -1.24
N CYS A 86 -2.73 21.16 -0.62
CA CYS A 86 -3.99 21.70 -0.12
C CYS A 86 -3.79 22.67 1.05
N ARG A 87 -2.89 22.34 1.99
CA ARG A 87 -2.54 23.24 3.11
C ARG A 87 -1.89 24.54 2.63
N SER A 88 -0.95 24.45 1.69
CA SER A 88 -0.13 25.59 1.29
C SER A 88 -0.77 26.44 0.18
N ARG A 89 -1.55 25.82 -0.71
CA ARG A 89 -2.10 26.47 -1.92
C ARG A 89 -3.63 26.35 -2.04
N ARG A 90 -4.32 25.93 -0.96
CA ARG A 90 -5.80 25.78 -0.88
C ARG A 90 -6.39 24.91 -2.00
N CYS A 91 -5.61 23.95 -2.49
CA CYS A 91 -5.92 23.10 -3.66
C CYS A 91 -6.31 23.89 -4.95
N ARG A 92 -6.10 25.21 -5.03
CA ARG A 92 -6.63 26.06 -6.12
C ARG A 92 -6.05 25.73 -7.49
N LYS A 93 -4.85 25.15 -7.53
CA LYS A 93 -4.14 24.76 -8.77
C LYS A 93 -4.29 23.28 -9.11
N LEU A 94 -5.06 22.52 -8.33
CA LEU A 94 -5.31 21.11 -8.59
C LEU A 94 -6.51 20.99 -9.52
N SER A 95 -6.27 20.72 -10.80
CA SER A 95 -7.37 20.43 -11.73
C SER A 95 -8.09 19.14 -11.29
N LEU A 96 -9.36 19.02 -11.66
CA LEU A 96 -10.14 17.81 -11.35
C LEU A 96 -9.49 16.55 -11.94
N THR A 97 -8.90 16.67 -13.14
CA THR A 97 -8.14 15.61 -13.81
C THR A 97 -6.87 15.22 -13.04
N ALA A 98 -6.15 16.21 -12.50
CA ALA A 98 -4.99 15.98 -11.64
C ALA A 98 -5.38 15.22 -10.38
N ALA A 99 -6.43 15.70 -9.71
CA ALA A 99 -6.94 15.10 -8.49
C ALA A 99 -7.33 13.64 -8.73
N PHE A 100 -8.01 13.34 -9.83
CA PHE A 100 -8.40 11.98 -10.18
C PHE A 100 -7.20 11.07 -10.46
N ALA A 101 -6.21 11.54 -11.24
CA ALA A 101 -4.99 10.78 -11.52
C ALA A 101 -4.19 10.47 -10.24
N LEU A 102 -4.10 11.43 -9.33
CA LEU A 102 -3.39 11.28 -8.06
C LEU A 102 -4.13 10.37 -7.09
N LEU A 103 -5.45 10.53 -6.98
CA LEU A 103 -6.29 9.62 -6.19
C LEU A 103 -6.19 8.19 -6.73
N GLY A 104 -6.22 8.01 -8.05
CA GLY A 104 -5.98 6.73 -8.69
C GLY A 104 -4.60 6.15 -8.35
N SER A 105 -3.55 6.97 -8.34
CA SER A 105 -2.20 6.57 -7.92
C SER A 105 -2.14 6.16 -6.44
N ILE A 106 -2.85 6.87 -5.55
CA ILE A 106 -2.88 6.57 -4.12
C ILE A 106 -3.67 5.30 -3.84
N VAL A 107 -4.91 5.26 -4.29
CA VAL A 107 -5.84 4.15 -4.08
C VAL A 107 -5.31 2.89 -4.76
N GLY A 108 -4.81 3.00 -6.00
CA GLY A 108 -4.28 1.86 -6.76
C GLY A 108 -3.10 1.17 -6.07
N ARG A 109 -2.23 1.92 -5.38
CA ARG A 109 -1.13 1.35 -4.58
C ARG A 109 -1.62 0.82 -3.22
N ALA A 110 -2.54 1.53 -2.57
CA ALA A 110 -3.04 1.17 -1.24
C ALA A 110 -3.98 -0.05 -1.25
N ILE A 111 -4.70 -0.30 -2.34
CA ILE A 111 -5.72 -1.37 -2.44
C ILE A 111 -5.13 -2.77 -2.66
N VAL A 112 -3.85 -2.88 -3.01
CA VAL A 112 -3.18 -4.16 -3.31
C VAL A 112 -3.28 -5.13 -2.13
N ALA A 113 -2.82 -4.74 -0.94
CA ALA A 113 -2.84 -5.60 0.25
C ALA A 113 -4.27 -5.97 0.72
N PRO A 114 -5.25 -5.05 0.79
CA PRO A 114 -6.65 -5.36 1.07
C PRO A 114 -7.27 -6.39 0.12
N VAL A 115 -7.02 -6.23 -1.19
CA VAL A 115 -7.48 -7.18 -2.21
C VAL A 115 -6.86 -8.54 -1.97
N THR A 116 -5.54 -8.60 -1.78
CA THR A 116 -4.83 -9.86 -1.53
C THR A 116 -5.38 -10.57 -0.30
N TRP A 117 -5.59 -9.84 0.80
CA TRP A 117 -6.20 -10.39 2.02
C TRP A 117 -7.60 -10.96 1.77
N THR A 118 -8.44 -10.22 1.05
CA THR A 118 -9.81 -10.62 0.74
C THR A 118 -9.83 -11.88 -0.13
N VAL A 119 -8.99 -11.93 -1.17
CA VAL A 119 -8.84 -13.11 -2.03
C VAL A 119 -8.38 -14.32 -1.22
N ILE A 120 -7.34 -14.18 -0.39
CA ILE A 120 -6.85 -15.29 0.46
C ILE A 120 -7.94 -15.77 1.42
N SER A 121 -8.69 -14.85 2.04
CA SER A 121 -9.78 -15.18 2.96
C SER A 121 -10.92 -15.95 2.25
N LEU A 122 -11.28 -15.52 1.04
CA LEU A 122 -12.30 -16.19 0.21
C LEU A 122 -11.84 -17.57 -0.28
N LEU A 123 -10.58 -17.71 -0.71
CA LEU A 123 -10.06 -18.99 -1.17
C LEU A 123 -9.92 -20.02 -0.03
N ARG A 124 -9.64 -19.57 1.20
CA ARG A 124 -9.72 -20.43 2.40
C ARG A 124 -11.16 -20.83 2.72
N GLY A 125 -12.10 -19.88 2.62
CA GLY A 125 -13.53 -20.11 2.78
C GLY A 125 -14.04 -20.24 4.22
N GLU A 126 -13.18 -20.32 5.23
CA GLU A 126 -13.59 -20.48 6.64
C GLU A 126 -14.48 -19.33 7.15
N ALA A 127 -14.07 -18.09 6.90
CA ALA A 127 -14.82 -16.90 7.31
C ALA A 127 -16.15 -16.75 6.53
N TYR A 128 -16.16 -17.15 5.25
CA TYR A 128 -17.37 -17.15 4.41
C TYR A 128 -18.38 -18.21 4.88
N VAL A 129 -17.91 -19.44 5.12
CA VAL A 129 -18.74 -20.53 5.67
C VAL A 129 -19.34 -20.11 7.01
N CYS A 130 -18.54 -19.51 7.90
CA CYS A 130 -19.06 -18.97 9.15
C CYS A 130 -20.14 -17.91 8.90
N ALA A 131 -19.86 -16.91 8.05
CA ALA A 131 -20.78 -15.80 7.80
C ALA A 131 -22.12 -16.21 7.16
N PHE A 132 -22.10 -17.17 6.24
CA PHE A 132 -23.25 -17.51 5.39
C PHE A 132 -23.97 -18.81 5.78
N SER A 133 -23.42 -19.58 6.73
CA SER A 133 -24.04 -20.80 7.24
C SER A 133 -25.51 -20.63 7.64
N GLU A 134 -25.85 -19.52 8.29
CA GLU A 134 -27.21 -19.26 8.78
C GLU A 134 -28.24 -18.91 7.69
N PHE A 135 -27.78 -18.54 6.48
CA PHE A 135 -28.64 -18.14 5.36
C PHE A 135 -28.86 -19.24 4.32
N MET A 136 -28.30 -20.43 4.55
CA MET A 136 -28.49 -21.55 3.64
C MET A 136 -29.93 -22.04 3.66
N ASN A 137 -30.51 -22.19 2.47
CA ASN A 137 -31.88 -22.68 2.31
C ASN A 137 -31.92 -24.19 2.57
N PRO A 138 -32.73 -24.66 3.52
CA PRO A 138 -32.79 -26.08 3.84
C PRO A 138 -33.40 -26.93 2.72
N SER A 139 -34.12 -26.31 1.79
CA SER A 139 -34.71 -26.97 0.63
C SER A 139 -33.69 -27.36 -0.45
N SER A 140 -32.44 -26.88 -0.38
CA SER A 140 -31.37 -27.32 -1.29
C SER A 140 -30.68 -28.61 -0.83
N LEU A 141 -31.03 -29.14 0.35
CA LEU A 141 -30.52 -30.41 0.89
C LEU A 141 -31.56 -31.50 0.66
N ASP A 142 -31.24 -32.48 -0.20
CA ASP A 142 -32.13 -33.61 -0.47
C ASP A 142 -32.44 -34.38 0.83
N ASN A 143 -33.72 -34.73 1.03
CA ASN A 143 -34.28 -35.44 2.20
C ASN A 143 -34.40 -34.68 3.53
N PHE A 144 -34.29 -33.35 3.56
CA PHE A 144 -34.49 -32.54 4.78
C PHE A 144 -35.98 -32.36 5.18
N PHE A 145 -36.77 -33.45 5.18
CA PHE A 145 -38.24 -33.41 5.17
C PHE A 145 -38.97 -33.69 6.50
N LEU A 146 -38.35 -33.56 7.67
CA LEU A 146 -39.10 -33.72 8.94
C LEU A 146 -39.13 -32.53 9.90
N THR A 147 -38.27 -31.53 9.71
CA THR A 147 -38.33 -30.25 10.44
C THR A 147 -37.55 -29.23 9.65
N THR A 148 -38.16 -28.11 9.25
CA THR A 148 -37.43 -26.95 8.75
C THR A 148 -36.38 -26.56 9.79
N PRO A 149 -35.07 -26.68 9.49
CA PRO A 149 -34.05 -26.35 10.46
C PRO A 149 -34.12 -24.85 10.72
N SER A 150 -34.29 -24.50 11.98
CA SER A 150 -34.20 -23.11 12.43
C SER A 150 -32.83 -22.54 12.04
N PRO A 151 -32.72 -21.23 11.71
CA PRO A 151 -31.45 -20.53 11.58
C PRO A 151 -30.46 -20.81 12.74
N GLU A 152 -30.98 -21.19 13.91
CA GLU A 152 -30.19 -21.63 15.07
C GLU A 152 -29.39 -22.92 14.84
N ILE A 153 -29.95 -23.88 14.10
CA ILE A 153 -29.26 -25.14 13.76
C ILE A 153 -28.26 -24.86 12.64
N MET A 154 -28.66 -24.07 11.63
CA MET A 154 -27.81 -23.68 10.49
C MET A 154 -26.55 -22.91 10.93
N ALA A 155 -26.66 -22.05 11.94
CA ALA A 155 -25.52 -21.33 12.50
C ALA A 155 -24.47 -22.25 13.18
N ARG A 156 -24.81 -23.49 13.54
CA ARG A 156 -23.88 -24.42 14.22
C ARG A 156 -23.09 -25.32 13.28
N PHE A 157 -23.45 -25.35 11.98
CA PHE A 157 -22.75 -26.14 10.97
C PHE A 157 -21.23 -25.92 10.91
N PRO A 158 -20.71 -24.67 10.98
CA PRO A 158 -19.26 -24.42 10.93
C PRO A 158 -18.48 -25.03 12.11
N CYS A 159 -19.10 -25.18 13.28
CA CYS A 159 -18.44 -25.73 14.48
C CYS A 159 -18.55 -27.25 14.59
N LYS A 160 -19.32 -27.90 13.72
CA LYS A 160 -19.63 -29.34 13.79
C LYS A 160 -20.38 -29.74 15.07
N ASP A 161 -20.98 -28.77 15.75
CA ASP A 161 -21.76 -28.93 16.99
C ASP A 161 -23.26 -29.07 16.66
N ILE A 162 -23.61 -30.13 15.93
CA ILE A 162 -24.96 -30.33 15.37
C ILE A 162 -25.55 -31.65 15.90
N PRO A 163 -26.88 -31.76 16.11
CA PRO A 163 -27.49 -33.02 16.49
C PRO A 163 -27.20 -34.16 15.50
N ALA A 164 -27.06 -35.39 16.02
CA ALA A 164 -26.77 -36.62 15.28
C ALA A 164 -27.50 -36.80 13.93
N PRO A 165 -28.80 -36.49 13.77
CA PRO A 165 -29.49 -36.65 12.48
C PRO A 165 -28.95 -35.75 11.36
N PHE A 166 -28.28 -34.64 11.68
CA PHE A 166 -27.82 -33.65 10.71
C PHE A 166 -26.32 -33.74 10.39
N THR A 167 -25.58 -34.60 11.11
CA THR A 167 -24.12 -34.75 10.98
C THR A 167 -23.67 -35.11 9.57
N ASN A 168 -24.49 -35.86 8.83
CA ASN A 168 -24.19 -36.26 7.45
C ASN A 168 -24.30 -35.08 6.46
N HIS A 169 -25.18 -34.11 6.74
CA HIS A 169 -25.37 -32.92 5.91
C HIS A 169 -24.31 -31.84 6.17
N THR A 170 -23.58 -31.92 7.28
CA THR A 170 -22.51 -30.96 7.62
C THR A 170 -21.48 -30.83 6.52
N VAL A 171 -21.03 -31.98 5.99
CA VAL A 171 -20.00 -32.04 4.95
C VAL A 171 -20.50 -31.45 3.63
N GLU A 172 -21.79 -31.63 3.32
CA GLU A 172 -22.42 -31.12 2.12
C GLU A 172 -22.58 -29.60 2.17
N VAL A 173 -23.13 -29.07 3.26
CA VAL A 173 -23.28 -27.62 3.48
C VAL A 173 -21.92 -26.91 3.49
N GLU A 174 -20.94 -27.47 4.21
CA GLU A 174 -19.59 -26.91 4.25
C GLU A 174 -18.96 -26.88 2.85
N ARG A 175 -19.12 -27.96 2.07
CA ARG A 175 -18.60 -28.05 0.70
C ARG A 175 -19.26 -27.03 -0.23
N GLN A 176 -20.58 -26.87 -0.16
CA GLN A 176 -21.32 -25.91 -0.99
C GLN A 176 -20.88 -24.48 -0.70
N LEU A 177 -20.84 -24.07 0.58
CA LEU A 177 -20.42 -22.73 0.98
C LEU A 177 -18.93 -22.48 0.67
N LYS A 178 -18.06 -23.48 0.83
CA LYS A 178 -16.65 -23.37 0.41
C LYS A 178 -16.52 -23.20 -1.09
N TYR A 179 -17.30 -23.92 -1.88
CA TYR A 179 -17.33 -23.76 -3.33
C TYR A 179 -17.74 -22.34 -3.72
N GLU A 180 -18.83 -21.80 -3.15
CA GLU A 180 -19.27 -20.43 -3.42
C GLU A 180 -18.19 -19.40 -3.06
N SER A 181 -17.57 -19.56 -1.88
CA SER A 181 -16.48 -18.70 -1.44
C SER A 181 -15.29 -18.72 -2.39
N GLN A 182 -14.85 -19.92 -2.80
CA GLN A 182 -13.71 -20.09 -3.71
C GLN A 182 -14.03 -19.57 -5.11
N LEU A 183 -15.25 -19.79 -5.60
CA LEU A 183 -15.72 -19.24 -6.87
C LEU A 183 -15.67 -17.71 -6.85
N LEU A 184 -16.21 -17.07 -5.80
CA LEU A 184 -16.13 -15.62 -5.63
C LEU A 184 -14.67 -15.14 -5.55
N GLY A 185 -13.81 -15.88 -4.85
CA GLY A 185 -12.37 -15.59 -4.79
C GLY A 185 -11.71 -15.60 -6.17
N TRP A 186 -11.96 -16.62 -6.99
CA TRP A 186 -11.43 -16.72 -8.35
C TRP A 186 -12.00 -15.67 -9.31
N LEU A 187 -13.31 -15.39 -9.21
CA LEU A 187 -13.95 -14.32 -9.98
C LEU A 187 -13.33 -12.97 -9.64
N LEU A 188 -13.10 -12.69 -8.35
CA LEU A 188 -12.43 -11.46 -7.90
C LEU A 188 -11.01 -11.34 -8.48
N VAL A 189 -10.22 -12.42 -8.48
CA VAL A 189 -8.89 -12.44 -9.11
C VAL A 189 -8.98 -12.12 -10.60
N GLY A 190 -9.92 -12.74 -11.33
CA GLY A 190 -10.13 -12.51 -12.76
C GLY A 190 -10.52 -11.06 -13.07
N ILE A 191 -11.50 -10.52 -12.36
CA ILE A 191 -11.98 -9.14 -12.51
C ILE A 191 -10.85 -8.14 -12.23
N ILE A 192 -10.07 -8.35 -11.16
CA ILE A 192 -8.98 -7.43 -10.79
C ILE A 192 -7.86 -7.49 -11.83
N SER A 193 -7.49 -8.69 -12.29
CA SER A 193 -6.45 -8.86 -13.31
C SER A 193 -6.84 -8.15 -14.61
N LEU A 194 -8.09 -8.33 -15.05
CA LEU A 194 -8.62 -7.65 -16.22
C LEU A 194 -8.66 -6.13 -16.03
N THR A 195 -9.10 -5.66 -14.86
CA THR A 195 -9.18 -4.22 -14.53
C THR A 195 -7.79 -3.59 -14.56
N VAL A 196 -6.79 -4.24 -13.95
CA VAL A 196 -5.40 -3.76 -13.95
C VAL A 196 -4.86 -3.71 -15.38
N PHE A 197 -5.08 -4.75 -16.18
CA PHE A 197 -4.66 -4.77 -17.58
C PHE A 197 -5.28 -3.62 -18.38
N VAL A 198 -6.61 -3.43 -18.28
CA VAL A 198 -7.31 -2.33 -18.95
C VAL A 198 -6.78 -0.97 -18.50
N LEU A 199 -6.59 -0.75 -17.19
CA LEU A 199 -6.04 0.50 -16.68
C LEU A 199 -4.61 0.77 -17.18
N LEU A 200 -3.77 -0.26 -17.29
CA LEU A 200 -2.43 -0.11 -17.87
C LEU A 200 -2.48 0.23 -19.36
N CYS A 201 -3.35 -0.43 -20.13
CA CYS A 201 -3.58 -0.09 -21.53
C CYS A 201 -4.06 1.36 -21.67
N LEU A 202 -5.05 1.78 -20.90
CA LEU A 202 -5.56 3.16 -20.93
C LEU A 202 -4.48 4.16 -20.51
N LYS A 203 -3.71 3.89 -19.46
CA LYS A 203 -2.58 4.74 -19.03
C LYS A 203 -1.59 4.93 -20.17
N ASN A 204 -1.23 3.86 -20.87
CA ASN A 204 -0.25 3.91 -21.95
C ASN A 204 -0.83 4.57 -23.23
N CYS A 205 -2.12 4.39 -23.53
CA CYS A 205 -2.79 5.02 -24.67
C CYS A 205 -3.02 6.52 -24.49
N PHE A 206 -3.31 6.97 -23.25
CA PHE A 206 -3.62 8.36 -22.93
C PHE A 206 -2.44 9.11 -22.30
N SER A 207 -1.26 8.49 -22.20
CA SER A 207 -0.07 9.18 -21.72
C SER A 207 0.35 10.23 -22.76
N PRO A 208 0.46 11.52 -22.38
CA PRO A 208 1.01 12.53 -23.27
C PRO A 208 2.52 12.35 -23.49
N LEU A 209 3.17 11.52 -22.66
CA LEU A 209 4.59 11.21 -22.68
C LEU A 209 4.86 9.90 -23.40
N GLY A 210 5.90 9.86 -24.24
CA GLY A 210 6.44 8.62 -24.77
C GLY A 210 7.01 7.72 -23.67
N TYR A 211 6.99 6.40 -23.86
CA TYR A 211 7.43 5.42 -22.86
C TYR A 211 8.86 5.68 -22.33
N GLN A 212 9.80 6.04 -23.21
CA GLN A 212 11.18 6.33 -22.79
C GLN A 212 11.27 7.60 -21.93
N GLN A 213 10.46 8.61 -22.24
CA GLN A 213 10.42 9.87 -21.50
C GLN A 213 9.76 9.69 -20.12
N GLU A 214 8.70 8.87 -20.03
CA GLU A 214 8.10 8.48 -18.75
C GLU A 214 9.10 7.70 -17.87
N ALA A 215 9.84 6.76 -18.46
CA ALA A 215 10.87 5.99 -17.76
C ALA A 215 12.02 6.87 -17.27
N TYR A 216 12.47 7.83 -18.08
CA TYR A 216 13.47 8.82 -17.69
C TYR A 216 12.94 9.71 -16.56
N TRP A 217 11.71 10.23 -16.69
CA TRP A 217 11.08 11.09 -15.69
C TRP A 217 10.96 10.40 -14.32
N SER A 218 10.51 9.14 -14.32
CA SER A 218 10.48 8.31 -13.11
C SER A 218 11.86 8.15 -12.48
N LYS A 219 12.89 7.89 -13.30
CA LYS A 219 14.27 7.74 -12.83
C LYS A 219 14.84 9.04 -12.28
N TYR A 220 14.53 10.17 -12.92
CA TYR A 220 14.91 11.50 -12.46
C TYR A 220 14.30 11.77 -11.08
N CYS A 221 12.99 11.60 -10.92
CA CYS A 221 12.31 11.87 -9.66
C CYS A 221 12.86 11.02 -8.51
N SER A 222 13.09 9.73 -8.75
CA SER A 222 13.70 8.84 -7.76
C SER A 222 15.12 9.27 -7.38
N SER A 223 15.92 9.71 -8.35
CA SER A 223 17.30 10.14 -8.10
C SER A 223 17.36 11.49 -7.39
N GLU A 224 16.51 12.43 -7.79
CA GLU A 224 16.34 13.74 -7.13
C GLU A 224 15.94 13.56 -5.67
N GLN A 225 14.95 12.70 -5.38
CA GLN A 225 14.52 12.45 -4.00
C GLN A 225 15.64 11.86 -3.13
N ALA A 226 16.39 10.88 -3.66
CA ALA A 226 17.51 10.28 -2.94
C ALA A 226 18.65 11.28 -2.66
N LEU A 227 18.97 12.13 -3.66
CA LEU A 227 19.96 13.18 -3.51
C LEU A 227 19.49 14.26 -2.53
N PHE A 228 18.22 14.65 -2.59
CA PHE A 228 17.63 15.64 -1.71
C PHE A 228 17.67 15.19 -0.25
N GLN A 229 17.27 13.95 0.05
CA GLN A 229 17.31 13.39 1.40
C GLN A 229 18.72 13.35 1.96
N ARG A 230 19.68 12.78 1.20
CA ARG A 230 21.09 12.72 1.61
C ARG A 230 21.66 14.13 1.86
N THR A 231 21.33 15.09 0.99
CA THR A 231 21.83 16.47 1.13
C THR A 231 21.17 17.19 2.31
N ALA A 232 19.88 16.97 2.55
CA ALA A 232 19.15 17.54 3.68
C ALA A 232 19.69 17.02 5.02
N GLU A 233 20.02 15.73 5.12
CA GLU A 233 20.66 15.14 6.30
C GLU A 233 22.01 15.79 6.60
N VAL A 234 22.84 15.96 5.57
CA VAL A 234 24.15 16.62 5.70
C VAL A 234 23.98 18.10 6.09
N HIS A 235 23.06 18.82 5.45
CA HIS A 235 22.77 20.22 5.74
C HIS A 235 22.27 20.41 7.18
N ALA A 236 21.32 19.58 7.64
CA ALA A 236 20.83 19.63 9.01
C ALA A 236 21.93 19.33 10.03
N LYS A 237 22.78 18.34 9.74
CA LYS A 237 23.92 17.99 10.60
C LYS A 237 24.96 19.10 10.70
N TYR A 238 25.25 19.78 9.58
CA TYR A 238 26.13 20.94 9.56
C TYR A 238 25.64 22.04 10.51
N HIS A 239 24.37 22.43 10.35
CA HIS A 239 23.75 23.48 11.18
C HIS A 239 23.67 23.08 12.66
N ALA A 240 23.32 21.83 12.95
CA ALA A 240 23.33 21.32 14.32
C ALA A 240 24.74 21.40 14.94
N ALA A 241 25.78 21.04 14.17
CA ALA A 241 27.16 21.14 14.63
C ALA A 241 27.57 22.60 14.89
N GLU A 242 27.22 23.54 14.02
CA GLU A 242 27.56 24.97 14.22
C GLU A 242 26.88 25.56 15.47
N ASN A 243 25.61 25.19 15.72
CA ASN A 243 24.88 25.60 16.91
C ASN A 243 25.49 25.00 18.20
N VAL A 244 25.82 23.71 18.18
CA VAL A 244 26.49 23.03 19.31
C VAL A 244 27.86 23.66 19.57
N LYS A 245 28.61 23.99 18.52
CA LYS A 245 29.92 24.67 18.62
C LYS A 245 29.77 26.03 19.29
N SER A 246 28.75 26.79 18.91
CA SER A 246 28.50 28.13 19.44
C SER A 246 28.10 28.08 20.92
N PHE A 247 27.40 27.03 21.35
CA PHE A 247 26.99 26.84 22.74
C PHE A 247 28.12 26.30 23.64
N PHE A 248 28.84 25.26 23.22
CA PHE A 248 29.86 24.59 24.04
C PHE A 248 31.30 25.05 23.78
N GLY A 249 31.54 25.83 22.71
CA GLY A 249 32.88 26.22 22.25
C GLY A 249 33.59 25.17 21.37
N PHE A 250 33.06 23.94 21.29
CA PHE A 250 33.59 22.86 20.45
C PHE A 250 32.48 21.87 20.04
N VAL A 251 32.78 20.98 19.09
CA VAL A 251 31.88 19.89 18.67
C VAL A 251 32.68 18.60 18.56
N ALA A 252 32.17 17.54 19.17
CA ALA A 252 32.68 16.19 18.97
C ALA A 252 32.08 15.61 17.68
N LEU A 253 32.88 15.58 16.62
CA LEU A 253 32.53 14.99 15.32
C LEU A 253 33.53 13.88 14.99
N GLU A 254 33.05 12.83 14.31
CA GLU A 254 33.93 11.79 13.77
C GLU A 254 34.82 12.34 12.64
N SER A 255 35.96 11.70 12.38
CA SER A 255 36.93 12.15 11.37
C SER A 255 36.32 12.25 9.96
N GLN A 256 35.46 11.29 9.61
CA GLN A 256 34.76 11.26 8.32
C GLN A 256 33.75 12.41 8.20
N GLU A 257 33.04 12.74 9.28
CA GLU A 257 32.06 13.83 9.33
C GLU A 257 32.75 15.19 9.22
N LYS A 258 33.90 15.36 9.88
CA LYS A 258 34.72 16.59 9.77
C LYS A 258 35.13 16.86 8.33
N GLN A 259 35.57 15.83 7.59
CA GLN A 259 35.92 15.98 6.18
C GLN A 259 34.70 16.34 5.31
N LEU A 260 33.57 15.66 5.56
CA LEU A 260 32.34 15.88 4.81
C LEU A 260 31.82 17.31 5.01
N LEU A 261 31.85 17.81 6.25
CA LEU A 261 31.43 19.17 6.60
C LEU A 261 32.43 20.24 6.12
N ALA A 262 33.74 19.95 6.11
CA ALA A 262 34.76 20.88 5.60
C ALA A 262 34.65 21.13 4.09
N ASN A 263 34.12 20.16 3.35
CA ASN A 263 33.91 20.28 1.90
C ASN A 263 32.69 21.14 1.56
N CYS A 264 31.80 21.40 2.51
CA CYS A 264 30.62 22.21 2.30
C CYS A 264 30.96 23.72 2.42
N LYS A 265 31.47 24.32 1.34
CA LYS A 265 31.71 25.78 1.23
C LYS A 265 30.49 26.48 0.61
N GLY A 266 30.12 27.66 1.11
CA GLY A 266 29.03 28.46 0.56
C GLY A 266 27.63 27.91 0.85
N ILE A 267 27.45 27.18 1.95
CA ILE A 267 26.15 26.64 2.35
C ILE A 267 25.19 27.80 2.63
N ARG A 268 23.98 27.71 2.07
CA ARG A 268 22.89 28.63 2.41
C ARG A 268 22.53 28.45 3.90
N SER A 269 22.75 29.50 4.68
CA SER A 269 22.57 29.49 6.14
C SER A 269 21.12 29.27 6.53
N GLU A 270 20.20 29.96 5.84
CA GLU A 270 18.77 29.82 6.08
C GLU A 270 18.03 29.61 4.76
N ILE A 271 17.16 28.59 4.73
CA ILE A 271 16.22 28.36 3.63
C ILE A 271 14.84 28.82 4.13
N PRO A 272 14.32 29.96 3.64
CA PRO A 272 13.05 30.49 4.10
C PRO A 272 11.91 29.48 3.88
N ARG A 273 10.91 29.49 4.76
CA ARG A 273 9.71 28.64 4.65
C ARG A 273 9.02 28.74 3.28
N LEU A 274 9.08 29.91 2.64
CA LEU A 274 8.50 30.11 1.31
C LEU A 274 9.16 29.23 0.24
N GLU A 275 10.48 29.04 0.31
CA GLU A 275 11.23 28.21 -0.65
C GLU A 275 10.90 26.72 -0.45
N TRP A 276 10.80 26.28 0.81
CA TRP A 276 10.29 24.93 1.13
C TRP A 276 8.90 24.69 0.52
N ASN A 277 7.98 25.64 0.69
CA ASN A 277 6.63 25.55 0.10
C ASN A 277 6.61 25.60 -1.44
N ARG A 278 7.67 26.11 -2.09
CA ARG A 278 7.79 26.14 -3.55
C ARG A 278 8.21 24.80 -4.11
N VAL A 279 9.14 24.11 -3.44
CA VAL A 279 9.68 22.81 -3.85
C VAL A 279 8.83 21.62 -3.38
N THR A 280 8.00 21.80 -2.35
CA THR A 280 7.07 20.76 -1.86
C THR A 280 5.74 20.73 -2.62
N GLY A 281 5.12 19.56 -2.70
CA GLY A 281 3.77 19.34 -3.21
C GLY A 281 3.74 18.66 -4.57
N VAL A 282 2.55 18.38 -5.06
CA VAL A 282 2.39 17.58 -6.27
C VAL A 282 2.91 18.32 -7.52
N TYR A 283 3.65 17.58 -8.34
CA TYR A 283 4.07 18.02 -9.66
C TYR A 283 3.53 17.08 -10.74
N MET A 284 2.80 17.65 -11.69
CA MET A 284 2.48 16.96 -12.94
C MET A 284 3.43 17.45 -14.00
N TYR A 285 3.89 16.53 -14.85
CA TYR A 285 4.77 16.83 -15.97
C TYR A 285 4.23 18.01 -16.79
N ARG A 286 5.12 18.96 -17.11
CA ARG A 286 4.82 20.11 -17.97
C ARG A 286 6.04 20.42 -18.81
N GLU A 287 5.78 20.90 -20.01
CA GLU A 287 6.78 21.50 -20.88
C GLU A 287 6.57 23.02 -20.89
N THR A 288 7.65 23.77 -20.93
CA THR A 288 7.65 25.23 -21.10
C THR A 288 8.67 25.52 -22.19
N ASP A 289 8.21 26.10 -23.32
CA ASP A 289 9.06 26.40 -24.49
C ASP A 289 9.90 25.20 -24.96
N GLU A 290 9.25 24.04 -25.14
CA GLU A 290 9.88 22.75 -25.50
C GLU A 290 10.88 22.19 -24.47
N THR A 291 11.09 22.87 -23.35
CA THR A 291 11.92 22.35 -22.25
C THR A 291 11.08 21.56 -21.24
N PRO A 292 11.46 20.30 -20.94
CA PRO A 292 10.72 19.46 -20.01
C PRO A 292 11.05 19.84 -18.56
N ILE A 293 10.03 20.14 -17.77
CA ILE A 293 10.19 20.36 -16.33
C ILE A 293 9.73 19.09 -15.61
N TYR A 294 10.64 18.48 -14.85
CA TYR A 294 10.46 17.15 -14.25
C TYR A 294 9.93 17.16 -12.81
N SER A 295 10.21 18.22 -12.05
CA SER A 295 9.82 18.32 -10.64
C SER A 295 9.60 19.78 -10.24
N ARG A 296 9.08 20.01 -9.03
CA ARG A 296 9.00 21.36 -8.46
C ARG A 296 10.35 21.94 -8.13
N LEU A 297 11.31 21.11 -7.72
CA LEU A 297 12.66 21.56 -7.44
C LEU A 297 13.38 21.94 -8.74
N HIS A 298 13.21 21.15 -9.81
CA HIS A 298 13.66 21.51 -11.16
C HIS A 298 13.04 22.85 -11.61
N LYS A 299 11.72 23.00 -11.43
CA LYS A 299 11.03 24.26 -11.73
C LYS A 299 11.63 25.44 -10.96
N TRP A 300 11.81 25.28 -9.64
CA TRP A 300 12.40 26.32 -8.80
C TRP A 300 13.82 26.68 -9.24
N ALA A 301 14.64 25.70 -9.59
CA ALA A 301 16.01 25.91 -10.04
C ALA A 301 16.06 26.73 -11.35
N MET A 302 15.23 26.37 -12.34
CA MET A 302 15.14 27.08 -13.62
C MET A 302 14.78 28.57 -13.44
N TYR A 303 13.72 28.86 -12.66
CA TYR A 303 13.32 30.25 -12.43
C TYR A 303 14.36 31.05 -11.65
N THR A 304 15.06 30.42 -10.70
CA THR A 304 16.08 31.10 -9.90
C THR A 304 17.29 31.46 -10.77
N SER A 305 17.73 30.55 -11.65
CA SER A 305 18.84 30.82 -12.58
C SER A 305 18.55 31.90 -13.62
N GLU A 306 17.28 32.08 -14.02
CA GLU A 306 16.88 33.13 -14.96
C GLU A 306 16.83 34.53 -14.33
N HIS A 307 16.60 34.64 -13.02
CA HIS A 307 16.46 35.91 -12.30
C HIS A 307 17.75 36.37 -11.60
N ASP A 308 18.74 35.48 -11.47
CA ASP A 308 20.07 35.78 -10.91
C ASP A 308 21.11 36.13 -12.02
N CYS A 309 20.68 36.27 -13.28
CA CYS A 309 21.50 36.73 -14.42
C CYS A 309 21.35 38.24 -14.68
#